data_AF-A0A5M6D0P0-F1
#
_entry.id   AF-A0A5M6D0P0-F1
#
_cell.length_a   1.000
_cell.length_b   1.000
_cell.length_c   1.000
_cell.angle_alpha   90.00
_cell.angle_beta   90.00
_cell.angle_gamma   90.00
#
_symmetry.space_group_name_H-M   'P 1'
#
loop_
_entity.id
_entity.type
_entity.pdbx_description
1 polymer ?
#
loop_
_entity_poly.entity_id
_entity_poly.type
_entity_poly.pdbx_seq_one_letter_code
_entity_poly.pdbx_strand_id
1 'polypeptide(L)'
;MAKKKGKKSPTARRIDVTQYGIDLPAMIAEIRKDLDGMTHAEVGARAGMPAGAVSNYLNGSAKPSLGAVAALADAAGGHVTVRYDRPRKPPKGQ
;
A
#
# COMPACT_ATOMS: atom_id res chain seq x y z
N MET A 1 42.65 -9.15 -20.55
CA MET A 1 41.93 -8.08 -19.81
C MET A 1 40.75 -8.71 -19.08
N ALA A 2 40.85 -8.92 -17.77
CA ALA A 2 39.80 -9.58 -16.98
C ALA A 2 38.77 -8.57 -16.48
N LYS A 3 37.51 -8.71 -16.89
CA LYS A 3 36.39 -7.89 -16.40
C LYS A 3 36.09 -8.25 -14.94
N LYS A 4 36.41 -7.33 -14.03
CA LYS A 4 36.08 -7.41 -12.60
C LYS A 4 34.55 -7.40 -12.45
N LYS A 5 33.95 -8.55 -12.12
CA LYS A 5 32.51 -8.65 -11.82
C LYS A 5 32.21 -7.77 -10.60
N GLY A 6 31.47 -6.68 -10.81
CA GLY A 6 31.01 -5.81 -9.73
C GLY A 6 30.21 -6.61 -8.70
N LYS A 7 30.55 -6.45 -7.41
CA LYS A 7 29.77 -7.02 -6.31
C LYS A 7 28.34 -6.49 -6.41
N LYS A 8 27.36 -7.37 -6.62
CA LYS A 8 25.94 -7.03 -6.55
C LYS A 8 25.67 -6.47 -5.16
N SER A 9 25.26 -5.21 -5.06
CA SER A 9 24.84 -4.58 -3.81
C SER A 9 23.78 -5.48 -3.14
N PRO A 10 23.84 -5.68 -1.81
CA PRO A 10 22.85 -6.52 -1.13
C PRO A 10 21.47 -5.94 -1.40
N THR A 11 20.64 -6.71 -2.09
CA THR A 11 19.27 -6.35 -2.42
C THR A 11 18.55 -6.09 -1.09
N ALA A 12 18.09 -4.86 -0.87
CA ALA A 12 17.42 -4.49 0.37
C ALA A 12 16.31 -5.51 0.66
N ARG A 13 16.35 -6.15 1.83
CA ARG A 13 15.33 -7.12 2.23
C ARG A 13 13.99 -6.39 2.23
N ARG A 14 13.05 -6.87 1.42
CA ARG A 14 11.67 -6.35 1.43
C ARG A 14 11.07 -6.65 2.80
N ILE A 15 10.60 -5.59 3.47
CA ILE A 15 9.88 -5.73 4.73
C ILE A 15 8.49 -6.29 4.40
N ASP A 16 8.15 -7.41 5.03
CA ASP A 16 6.79 -7.91 4.99
C ASP A 16 5.94 -7.14 6.00
N VAL A 17 5.01 -6.31 5.53
CA VAL A 17 4.18 -5.48 6.40
C VAL A 17 3.07 -6.26 7.12
N THR A 18 2.74 -7.47 6.65
CA THR A 18 1.70 -8.31 7.24
C THR A 18 2.09 -8.80 8.65
N GLN A 19 3.39 -8.94 8.92
CA GLN A 19 3.90 -9.26 10.26
C GLN A 19 3.58 -8.19 11.31
N TYR A 20 3.23 -6.98 10.86
CA TYR A 20 2.81 -5.86 11.69
C TYR A 20 1.28 -5.63 11.65
N GLY A 21 0.52 -6.60 11.12
CA GLY A 21 -0.94 -6.52 11.01
C GLY A 21 -1.46 -5.63 9.88
N ILE A 22 -0.60 -5.21 8.95
CA ILE A 22 -0.99 -4.34 7.83
C ILE A 22 -1.22 -5.20 6.59
N ASP A 23 -2.49 -5.48 6.28
CA ASP A 23 -2.91 -6.22 5.08
C ASP A 23 -3.50 -5.27 4.03
N LEU A 24 -2.62 -4.72 3.19
CA LEU A 24 -3.02 -3.79 2.13
C LEU A 24 -3.98 -4.41 1.09
N PRO A 25 -3.76 -5.65 0.61
CA PRO A 25 -4.75 -6.34 -0.22
C PRO A 25 -6.14 -6.47 0.42
N ALA A 26 -6.21 -6.84 1.69
CA ALA A 26 -7.50 -6.94 2.40
C ALA A 26 -8.20 -5.58 2.49
N MET A 27 -7.46 -4.50 2.74
CA MET A 27 -8.02 -3.14 2.72
C MET A 27 -8.60 -2.78 1.35
N ILE A 28 -7.93 -3.15 0.25
CA ILE A 28 -8.46 -2.94 -1.10
C ILE A 28 -9.74 -3.75 -1.34
N ALA A 29 -9.83 -4.98 -0.82
CA ALA A 29 -11.04 -5.79 -0.95
C ALA A 29 -12.25 -5.14 -0.26
N GLU A 30 -12.05 -4.47 0.87
CA GLU A 30 -13.08 -3.68 1.53
C GLU A 30 -13.44 -2.43 0.72
N ILE A 31 -12.45 -1.62 0.34
CA ILE A 31 -12.66 -0.40 -0.47
C ILE A 31 -13.40 -0.71 -1.79
N ARG A 32 -13.12 -1.87 -2.39
CA ARG A 32 -13.78 -2.30 -3.64
C ARG A 32 -15.29 -2.36 -3.52
N LYS A 33 -15.85 -2.66 -2.34
CA LYS A 33 -17.30 -2.70 -2.11
C LYS A 33 -17.92 -1.31 -2.25
N ASP A 34 -17.19 -0.28 -1.83
CA ASP A 34 -17.61 1.13 -1.89
C ASP A 34 -17.37 1.77 -3.27
N LEU A 35 -16.58 1.11 -4.13
CA LEU A 35 -16.34 1.50 -5.52
C LEU A 35 -17.35 0.85 -6.50
N ASP A 36 -18.35 0.12 -5.99
CA ASP A 36 -19.33 -0.56 -6.84
C ASP A 36 -20.05 0.42 -7.78
N GLY A 37 -20.26 -0.01 -9.02
CA GLY A 37 -20.84 0.83 -10.07
C GLY A 37 -19.90 1.83 -10.74
N MET A 38 -18.64 1.99 -10.29
CA MET A 38 -17.64 2.82 -10.97
C MET A 38 -16.76 1.99 -11.91
N THR A 39 -16.47 2.55 -13.08
CA THR A 39 -15.47 1.97 -13.99
C THR A 39 -14.06 2.20 -13.47
N HIS A 40 -13.10 1.34 -13.83
CA HIS A 40 -11.69 1.54 -13.48
C HIS A 40 -11.13 2.89 -13.96
N ALA A 41 -11.68 3.45 -15.04
CA ALA A 41 -11.30 4.76 -15.55
C ALA A 41 -11.76 5.89 -14.62
N GLU A 42 -13.01 5.83 -14.13
CA GLU A 42 -13.55 6.81 -13.17
C GLU A 42 -12.83 6.74 -11.83
N VAL A 43 -12.61 5.52 -11.32
CA VAL A 43 -11.84 5.32 -10.09
C VAL A 43 -10.42 5.87 -10.26
N GLY A 44 -9.77 5.60 -11.39
CA GLY A 44 -8.44 6.12 -11.70
C GLY A 44 -8.39 7.64 -11.76
N ALA A 45 -9.40 8.28 -12.37
CA ALA A 45 -9.52 9.73 -12.43
C ALA A 45 -9.66 10.36 -11.04
N ARG A 46 -10.45 9.76 -10.14
CA ARG A 46 -10.60 10.21 -8.76
C ARG A 46 -9.33 9.99 -7.93
N ALA A 47 -8.73 8.82 -8.06
CA ALA A 47 -7.55 8.43 -7.29
C ALA A 47 -6.22 8.96 -7.86
N GLY A 48 -6.25 9.71 -8.97
CA GLY A 48 -5.05 10.24 -9.62
C GLY A 48 -4.10 9.15 -10.16
N MET A 49 -4.64 8.01 -10.60
CA MET A 49 -3.84 6.89 -11.10
C MET A 49 -4.38 6.28 -12.40
N PRO A 50 -3.54 5.61 -13.22
CA PRO A 50 -4.01 4.99 -14.46
C PRO A 50 -5.03 3.88 -14.21
N ALA A 51 -6.04 3.76 -15.08
CA ALA A 51 -7.07 2.72 -14.99
C ALA A 51 -6.48 1.28 -14.96
N GLY A 52 -5.37 1.05 -15.66
CA GLY A 52 -4.65 -0.23 -15.60
C GLY A 52 -4.06 -0.52 -14.22
N ALA A 53 -3.59 0.49 -13.49
CA ALA A 53 -3.11 0.33 -12.13
C ALA A 53 -4.25 -0.01 -11.17
N VAL A 54 -5.41 0.66 -11.31
CA VAL A 54 -6.64 0.33 -10.58
C VAL A 54 -7.01 -1.14 -10.79
N SER A 55 -7.11 -1.57 -12.06
CA SER A 55 -7.43 -2.96 -12.40
C SER A 55 -6.45 -3.96 -11.76
N ASN A 56 -5.14 -3.69 -11.83
CA ASN A 56 -4.12 -4.56 -11.25
C ASN A 56 -4.25 -4.69 -9.73
N TYR A 57 -4.63 -3.61 -9.04
CA TYR A 57 -4.83 -3.63 -7.59
C TYR A 57 -6.14 -4.31 -7.19
N LEU A 58 -7.26 -3.98 -7.84
CA LEU A 58 -8.57 -4.56 -7.51
C LEU A 58 -8.67 -6.06 -7.82
N ASN A 59 -7.88 -6.55 -8.79
CA ASN A 59 -7.78 -7.96 -9.14
C ASN A 59 -6.63 -8.70 -8.43
N GLY A 60 -5.86 -8.01 -7.58
CA GLY A 60 -4.74 -8.61 -6.83
C GLY A 60 -3.54 -9.01 -7.68
N SER A 61 -3.48 -8.61 -8.95
CA SER A 61 -2.35 -8.90 -9.86
C SER A 61 -1.09 -8.11 -9.50
N ALA A 62 -1.23 -6.99 -8.77
CA ALA A 62 -0.11 -6.22 -8.24
C ALA A 62 -0.29 -5.97 -6.74
N LYS A 63 0.83 -6.02 -6.00
CA LYS A 63 0.83 -5.65 -4.57
C LYS A 63 0.70 -4.12 -4.44
N PRO A 64 -0.34 -3.62 -3.76
CA PRO A 64 -0.52 -2.19 -3.60
C PRO A 64 0.49 -1.60 -2.62
N SER A 65 0.84 -0.33 -2.83
CA SER A 65 1.54 0.48 -1.82
C SER A 65 0.52 1.13 -0.87
N LEU A 66 0.97 1.59 0.30
CA LEU A 66 0.10 2.34 1.22
C LEU A 66 -0.53 3.57 0.53
N GLY A 67 0.24 4.27 -0.31
CA GLY A 67 -0.27 5.41 -1.08
C GLY A 67 -1.36 5.02 -2.07
N ALA A 68 -1.25 3.86 -2.73
CA ALA A 68 -2.29 3.36 -3.62
C ALA A 68 -3.58 3.03 -2.86
N VAL A 69 -3.48 2.40 -1.68
CA VAL A 69 -4.65 2.13 -0.84
C VAL A 69 -5.31 3.43 -0.38
N ALA A 70 -4.52 4.41 0.07
CA ALA A 70 -5.04 5.71 0.49
C ALA A 70 -5.77 6.44 -0.64
N ALA A 71 -5.20 6.46 -1.85
CA ALA A 71 -5.81 7.09 -3.02
C ALA A 71 -7.11 6.39 -3.46
N LEU A 72 -7.17 5.06 -3.40
CA LEU A 72 -8.39 4.31 -3.70
C LEU A 72 -9.47 4.53 -2.62
N ALA A 73 -9.09 4.62 -1.35
CA ALA A 73 -10.02 4.93 -0.26
C ALA A 73 -10.63 6.32 -0.42
N ASP A 74 -9.80 7.32 -0.76
CA ASP A 74 -10.27 8.69 -1.04
C ASP A 74 -11.24 8.72 -2.23
N ALA A 75 -10.93 7.98 -3.32
CA ALA A 75 -11.83 7.86 -4.48
C ALA A 75 -13.18 7.21 -4.15
N ALA A 76 -13.22 6.33 -3.15
CA ALA A 76 -14.43 5.72 -2.60
C ALA A 76 -15.19 6.62 -1.61
N GLY A 77 -14.65 7.81 -1.28
CA GLY A 77 -15.21 8.73 -0.29
C GLY A 77 -14.82 8.41 1.16
N GLY A 78 -13.91 7.46 1.36
CA GLY A 78 -13.33 7.10 2.66
C GLY A 78 -11.94 7.73 2.85
N HIS A 79 -11.23 7.27 3.89
CA HIS A 79 -9.82 7.61 4.09
C HIS A 79 -9.10 6.53 4.89
N VAL A 80 -7.78 6.45 4.74
CA VAL A 80 -6.92 5.55 5.52
C VAL A 80 -6.08 6.37 6.48
N THR A 81 -6.10 6.02 7.77
CA THR A 81 -5.24 6.61 8.80
C THR A 81 -4.20 5.62 9.28
N VAL A 82 -2.93 6.02 9.25
CA VAL A 82 -1.82 5.28 9.88
C VAL A 82 -1.26 6.15 10.98
N ARG A 83 -1.26 5.64 12.21
CA ARG A 83 -0.81 6.35 13.41
C ARG A 83 0.30 5.59 14.09
N TYR A 84 1.28 6.33 14.59
CA TYR A 84 2.33 5.81 15.46
C TYR A 84 2.02 6.19 16.90
N ASP A 85 1.86 5.20 17.77
CA ASP A 85 1.71 5.42 19.20
C ASP A 85 3.06 5.26 19.90
N ARG A 86 3.50 6.35 20.55
CA ARG A 86 4.77 6.36 21.29
C ARG A 86 4.61 5.50 22.57
N PRO A 87 5.59 4.63 22.89
CA PRO A 87 5.57 3.93 24.16
C PRO A 87 5.56 4.94 25.32
N ARG A 88 4.68 4.73 26.31
CA ARG A 88 4.75 5.48 27.57
C ARG A 88 6.15 5.30 28.14
N LYS A 89 6.85 6.40 28.44
CA LYS A 89 8.11 6.32 29.18
C LYS A 89 7.82 5.55 30.48
N PRO A 90 8.61 4.51 30.81
CA PRO A 90 8.50 3.91 32.14
C PRO A 90 8.73 5.01 33.18
N PRO A 91 8.02 5.00 34.31
CA PRO A 91 8.25 5.97 35.38
C PRO A 91 9.73 5.95 35.76
N LYS A 92 10.37 7.12 35.77
CA LYS A 92 11.74 7.26 36.29
C LYS A 92 11.68 7.02 37.80
N GLY A 93 12.30 5.93 38.26
CA GLY A 93 12.59 5.68 39.67
C GLY A 93 11.74 4.58 40.30
N GLN A 94 12.28 3.37 40.34
CA GLN A 94 12.30 2.53 41.54
C GLN A 94 13.76 2.27 41.87
#